data_AF-A0A959UWZ7-F1
#
_entry.id   AF-A0A959UWZ7-F1
#
_cell.length_a   1.000
_cell.length_b   1.000
_cell.length_c   1.000
_cell.angle_alpha   90.00
_cell.angle_beta   90.00
_cell.angle_gamma   90.00
#
_symmetry.space_group_name_H-M   'P 1'
#
loop_
_entity.id
_entity.type
_entity.pdbx_description
1 polymer ?
#
loop_
_entity_poly.entity_id
_entity_poly.type
_entity_poly.pdbx_seq_one_letter_code
_entity_poly.pdbx_strand_id
1 'polypeptide(L)'
;MKKALLIILLVLLADQALKVWVKLNFFYDSSISILGDKGYLHFIENRGMAFGMEFGGPWGKLLLTLFRIAAVSAIGYSLYKMVKRKASGMLVVSVSLILAGALGNIIDSTFYGVIFSASTPFKKAVLFP
;
A
#
# COMPACT_ATOMS: atom_id res chain seq x y z
N MET A 1 -15.92 15.64 6.45
CA MET A 1 -14.60 15.38 5.86
C MET A 1 -13.58 14.99 6.91
N LYS A 2 -13.49 15.71 8.05
CA LYS A 2 -12.56 15.41 9.15
C LYS A 2 -12.47 13.92 9.55
N LYS A 3 -13.62 13.25 9.76
CA LYS A 3 -13.65 11.80 10.09
C LYS A 3 -13.00 10.92 9.03
N ALA A 4 -13.32 11.15 7.75
CA ALA A 4 -12.74 10.40 6.63
C ALA A 4 -11.22 10.62 6.54
N LEU A 5 -10.77 11.87 6.66
CA LEU A 5 -9.34 12.21 6.66
C LEU A 5 -8.58 11.55 7.81
N LEU A 6 -9.17 11.52 9.01
CA LEU A 6 -8.58 10.85 10.17
C LEU A 6 -8.43 9.34 9.93
N ILE A 7 -9.47 8.69 9.38
CA ILE A 7 -9.41 7.26 9.03
C ILE A 7 -8.30 7.01 8.01
N ILE A 8 -8.24 7.81 6.95
CA ILE A 8 -7.21 7.68 5.91
C ILE A 8 -5.82 7.83 6.52
N LEU A 9 -5.60 8.87 7.33
CA LEU A 9 -4.31 9.13 7.96
C LEU A 9 -3.88 7.98 8.87
N LEU A 10 -4.76 7.50 9.75
CA LEU A 10 -4.43 6.42 10.69
C LEU A 10 -4.10 5.12 9.98
N VAL A 11 -4.88 4.75 8.97
CA VAL A 11 -4.63 3.54 8.17
C VAL A 11 -3.32 3.67 7.39
N LEU A 12 -3.06 4.83 6.80
CA LEU A 12 -1.83 5.07 6.05
C LEU A 12 -0.59 5.01 6.95
N LEU A 13 -0.66 5.59 8.16
CA LEU A 13 0.42 5.51 9.13
C LEU A 13 0.68 4.07 9.57
N ALA A 14 -0.37 3.30 9.87
CA ALA A 14 -0.24 1.90 10.25
C ALA A 14 0.36 1.04 9.12
N ASP A 15 -0.12 1.22 7.89
CA ASP A 15 0.38 0.55 6.69
C ASP A 15 1.88 0.81 6.47
N GLN A 16 2.26 2.09 6.45
CA GLN A 16 3.65 2.48 6.19
C GLN A 16 4.58 2.08 7.34
N ALA A 17 4.15 2.23 8.60
CA ALA A 17 4.95 1.81 9.74
C ALA A 17 5.23 0.30 9.72
N LEU A 18 4.21 -0.52 9.42
CA LEU A 18 4.37 -1.97 9.33
C LEU A 18 5.30 -2.35 8.16
N LYS A 19 5.11 -1.75 6.99
CA LYS A 19 5.94 -2.03 5.81
C LYS A 19 7.40 -1.65 6.02
N VAL A 20 7.67 -0.46 6.56
CA VAL A 20 9.04 -0.01 6.89
C VAL A 20 9.66 -0.96 7.92
N TRP A 21 8.92 -1.35 8.95
CA TRP A 21 9.42 -2.30 9.95
C TRP A 21 9.78 -3.65 9.33
N VAL A 22 8.90 -4.23 8.51
CA VAL A 22 9.18 -5.50 7.81
C VAL A 22 10.42 -5.34 6.91
N LYS A 23 10.45 -4.29 6.08
CA LYS A 23 11.53 -4.04 5.11
C LYS A 23 12.92 -3.97 5.76
N LEU A 24 13.01 -3.38 6.95
CA LEU A 24 14.28 -3.20 7.68
C LEU A 24 14.67 -4.39 8.57
N ASN A 25 13.70 -5.19 9.02
CA ASN A 25 13.95 -6.23 10.01
C ASN A 25 13.96 -7.66 9.44
N PHE A 26 13.37 -7.88 8.27
CA PHE A 26 13.21 -9.20 7.67
C PHE A 26 14.17 -9.43 6.51
N PHE A 27 14.58 -10.69 6.34
CA PHE A 27 15.22 -11.14 5.10
C PHE A 27 14.14 -11.42 4.05
N TYR A 28 14.44 -11.19 2.78
CA TYR A 28 13.49 -11.50 1.70
C TYR A 28 13.10 -12.99 1.78
N ASP A 29 11.81 -13.29 1.58
CA ASP A 29 11.24 -14.64 1.65
C ASP A 29 11.28 -15.30 3.04
N SER A 30 11.61 -14.56 4.09
CA SER A 30 11.52 -15.05 5.46
C SER A 30 10.08 -14.93 6.00
N SER A 31 9.73 -15.80 6.96
CA SER A 31 8.43 -15.74 7.65
C SER A 31 8.58 -15.93 9.16
N ILE A 32 7.64 -15.34 9.90
CA ILE A 32 7.43 -15.62 11.32
C ILE A 32 6.00 -16.08 11.55
N SER A 33 5.82 -17.04 12.46
CA SER A 33 4.49 -17.42 12.93
C SER A 33 3.95 -16.37 13.88
N ILE A 34 2.72 -15.90 13.63
CA ILE A 34 2.00 -14.96 14.52
C ILE A 34 0.86 -15.68 15.25
N LEU A 35 0.25 -16.69 14.62
CA LEU A 35 -0.90 -17.42 15.14
C LEU A 35 -0.65 -18.93 15.13
N GLY A 36 0.53 -19.36 15.57
CA GLY A 36 0.98 -20.75 15.45
C GLY A 36 0.96 -21.21 14.00
N ASP A 37 0.43 -22.40 13.73
CA ASP A 37 0.40 -22.96 12.38
C ASP A 37 -0.65 -22.32 11.45
N LYS A 38 -1.49 -21.41 11.95
CA LYS A 38 -2.64 -20.85 11.23
C LYS A 38 -2.40 -19.47 10.62
N GLY A 39 -1.29 -18.81 10.96
CA GLY A 39 -1.05 -17.45 10.51
C GLY A 39 0.42 -17.06 10.58
N TYR A 40 0.93 -16.62 9.43
CA TYR A 40 2.32 -16.23 9.23
C TYR A 40 2.40 -14.81 8.69
N LEU A 41 3.38 -14.06 9.18
CA LEU A 41 3.85 -12.85 8.52
C LEU A 41 5.06 -13.23 7.68
N HIS A 42 4.87 -13.18 6.37
CA HIS A 42 5.86 -13.59 5.39
C HIS A 42 6.20 -12.41 4.48
N PHE A 43 7.50 -12.12 4.35
CA PHE A 43 7.97 -10.96 3.63
C PHE A 43 8.13 -11.26 2.14
N ILE A 44 7.22 -10.72 1.33
CA ILE A 44 7.25 -10.74 -0.13
C ILE A 44 7.22 -9.30 -0.66
N GLU A 45 7.94 -9.05 -1.74
CA GLU A 45 7.88 -7.79 -2.48
C GLU A 45 7.13 -7.95 -3.79
N ASN A 46 6.13 -7.11 -4.01
CA ASN A 46 5.38 -7.10 -5.26
C ASN A 46 5.99 -6.07 -6.23
N ARG A 47 6.35 -6.51 -7.44
CA ARG A 47 6.84 -5.65 -8.53
C ARG A 47 5.75 -4.83 -9.24
N GLY A 48 4.54 -4.83 -8.70
CA GLY A 48 3.45 -3.95 -9.08
C GLY A 48 2.21 -4.64 -9.63
N MET A 49 2.08 -5.97 -9.59
CA MET A 49 0.96 -6.68 -10.21
C MET A 49 0.28 -7.68 -9.27
N ALA A 50 -1.04 -7.82 -9.42
CA ALA A 50 -1.80 -8.84 -8.70
C ALA A 50 -1.76 -10.17 -9.47
N PHE A 51 -1.85 -11.29 -8.74
CA PHE A 51 -1.97 -12.64 -9.32
C PHE A 51 -0.81 -13.07 -10.23
N GLY A 52 0.39 -12.51 -10.06
CA GLY A 52 1.58 -12.91 -10.83
C GLY A 52 1.55 -12.49 -12.31
N MET A 53 0.57 -11.70 -12.76
CA MET A 53 0.46 -11.28 -14.15
C MET A 53 1.43 -10.14 -14.46
N GLU A 54 2.40 -10.35 -15.35
CA GLU A 54 3.29 -9.28 -15.84
C GLU A 54 2.69 -8.56 -17.06
N PHE A 55 2.09 -7.38 -16.87
CA PHE A 55 1.65 -6.56 -18.00
C PHE A 55 2.86 -5.83 -18.63
N GLY A 56 3.35 -6.34 -19.77
CA GLY A 56 4.08 -5.55 -20.77
C GLY A 56 5.37 -4.85 -20.34
N GLY A 57 6.06 -5.33 -19.31
CA GLY A 57 7.35 -4.77 -18.88
C GLY A 57 7.26 -3.32 -18.32
N PRO A 58 8.26 -2.45 -18.55
CA PRO A 58 8.30 -1.10 -17.98
C PRO A 58 7.09 -0.23 -18.37
N TRP A 59 6.59 -0.35 -19.59
CA TRP A 59 5.45 0.42 -20.10
C TRP A 59 4.13 0.04 -19.42
N GLY A 60 3.91 -1.25 -19.15
CA GLY A 60 2.72 -1.66 -18.41
C GLY A 60 2.76 -1.27 -16.93
N LYS A 61 3.95 -1.24 -16.31
CA LYS A 61 4.10 -0.68 -14.95
C LYS A 61 3.78 0.82 -14.91
N LEU A 62 4.23 1.58 -15.92
CA LEU A 62 3.90 3.00 -16.04
C LEU A 62 2.39 3.21 -16.19
N LEU A 63 1.76 2.48 -17.13
CA LEU A 63 0.32 2.56 -17.36
C LEU A 63 -0.47 2.22 -16.10
N LEU A 64 -0.07 1.17 -15.38
CA LEU A 64 -0.73 0.77 -14.14
C LEU A 64 -0.59 1.81 -13.03
N THR A 65 0.57 2.47 -12.96
CA THR A 65 0.80 3.57 -12.02
C THR A 65 -0.10 4.77 -12.35
N LEU A 66 -0.16 5.17 -13.63
CA LEU A 66 -1.03 6.26 -14.08
C LEU A 66 -2.51 5.95 -13.85
N PHE A 67 -2.93 4.72 -14.17
CA PHE A 67 -4.29 4.24 -13.89
C PHE A 67 -4.61 4.32 -12.40
N ARG A 68 -3.69 3.90 -11.53
CA ARG A 68 -3.86 3.97 -10.07
C ARG A 68 -4.03 5.41 -9.59
N ILE A 69 -3.21 6.34 -10.10
CA ILE A 69 -3.31 7.77 -9.77
C ILE A 69 -4.67 8.33 -10.20
N ALA A 70 -5.12 8.04 -11.42
CA ALA A 70 -6.43 8.44 -11.90
C ALA A 70 -7.58 7.86 -11.05
N ALA A 71 -7.51 6.56 -10.73
CA ALA A 71 -8.49 5.89 -9.88
C ALA A 71 -8.55 6.50 -8.46
N VAL A 72 -7.41 6.73 -7.82
CA VAL A 72 -7.32 7.38 -6.49
C VAL A 72 -7.91 8.79 -6.53
N SER A 73 -7.66 9.55 -7.60
CA SER A 73 -8.21 10.89 -7.78
C SER A 73 -9.74 10.85 -7.91
N ALA A 74 -10.27 9.91 -8.69
CA ALA A 74 -11.71 9.69 -8.85
C ALA A 74 -12.38 9.24 -7.53
N ILE A 75 -11.75 8.33 -6.79
CA ILE A 75 -12.23 7.87 -5.48
C ILE A 75 -12.22 9.02 -4.47
N GLY A 76 -11.15 9.82 -4.44
CA GLY A 76 -11.04 10.99 -3.56
C GLY A 76 -12.13 12.03 -3.85
N TYR A 77 -12.37 12.35 -5.12
CA TYR A 77 -13.45 13.25 -5.52
C TYR A 77 -14.83 12.68 -5.15
N SER A 78 -15.04 11.38 -5.37
CA SER A 78 -16.29 10.70 -5.01
C SER A 78 -16.54 10.76 -3.51
N LEU A 79 -15.52 10.46 -2.70
CA LEU A 79 -15.57 10.54 -1.25
C LEU A 79 -15.94 11.96 -0.77
N TYR A 80 -15.32 12.99 -1.34
CA TYR A 80 -15.66 14.38 -1.05
C TYR A 80 -17.14 14.68 -1.32
N LYS A 81 -17.64 14.27 -2.49
CA LYS A 81 -19.04 14.45 -2.88
C LYS A 81 -19.99 13.69 -1.95
N MET A 82 -19.67 12.46 -1.57
CA MET A 82 -20.48 11.62 -0.67
C MET A 82 -20.60 12.24 0.72
N VAL A 83 -19.49 12.76 1.24
CA VAL A 83 -19.48 13.45 2.53
C VAL A 83 -20.28 14.76 2.47
N LYS A 84 -20.16 15.54 1.39
CA LYS A 84 -20.93 16.78 1.20
C LYS A 84 -22.43 16.51 1.09
N ARG A 85 -22.81 15.37 0.51
CA ARG A 85 -24.20 14.90 0.37
C ARG A 85 -24.73 14.14 1.58
N LYS A 86 -24.00 14.09 2.70
CA LYS A 86 -24.39 13.38 3.93
C LYS A 86 -24.74 11.89 3.67
N ALA A 87 -23.95 11.22 2.83
CA ALA A 87 -24.07 9.78 2.63
C ALA A 87 -23.90 9.00 3.96
N SER A 88 -24.31 7.74 3.97
CA SER A 88 -24.25 6.90 5.18
C SER A 88 -22.83 6.82 5.73
N GLY A 89 -22.70 6.84 7.06
CA GLY A 89 -21.40 6.83 7.73
C GLY A 89 -20.56 5.61 7.36
N MET A 90 -21.19 4.43 7.29
CA MET A 90 -20.52 3.18 6.88
C MET A 90 -19.93 3.29 5.47
N LEU A 91 -20.66 3.86 4.51
CA LEU A 91 -20.17 4.01 3.15
C LEU A 91 -18.97 4.98 3.08
N VAL A 92 -19.01 6.07 3.85
CA VAL A 92 -17.86 7.00 3.96
C VAL A 92 -16.65 6.29 4.56
N VAL A 93 -16.83 5.46 5.59
CA VAL A 93 -15.75 4.66 6.20
C VAL A 93 -15.16 3.70 5.17
N SER A 94 -15.98 2.89 4.51
CA SER A 94 -15.52 1.90 3.53
C SER A 94 -14.72 2.54 2.38
N VAL A 95 -15.21 3.64 1.81
CA VAL A 95 -14.49 4.36 0.75
C VAL A 95 -13.21 5.01 1.27
N SER A 96 -13.18 5.47 2.52
CA SER A 96 -11.96 6.00 3.16
C SER A 96 -10.90 4.91 3.30
N LEU A 97 -11.28 3.69 3.69
CA LEU A 97 -10.37 2.54 3.79
C LEU A 97 -9.79 2.15 2.42
N ILE A 98 -10.63 2.09 1.39
CA ILE A 98 -10.20 1.82 0.00
C ILE A 98 -9.20 2.88 -0.46
N LEU A 99 -9.51 4.16 -0.24
CA LEU A 99 -8.64 5.27 -0.62
C LEU A 99 -7.30 5.22 0.11
N ALA A 100 -7.30 4.91 1.42
CA ALA A 100 -6.09 4.79 2.22
C ALA A 100 -5.16 3.69 1.71
N GLY A 101 -5.70 2.49 1.44
CA GLY A 101 -4.91 1.38 0.90
C GLY A 101 -4.36 1.67 -0.50
N ALA A 102 -5.16 2.32 -1.36
CA ALA A 102 -4.71 2.72 -2.69
C ALA A 102 -3.59 3.77 -2.63
N LEU A 103 -3.67 4.74 -1.71
CA LEU A 103 -2.62 5.73 -1.46
C LEU A 103 -1.33 5.09 -0.94
N GLY A 104 -1.42 4.18 0.03
CA GLY A 104 -0.26 3.44 0.56
C GLY A 104 0.50 2.70 -0.55
N ASN A 105 -0.23 1.99 -1.41
CA ASN A 105 0.39 1.29 -2.54
C ASN A 105 1.02 2.24 -3.59
N ILE A 106 0.51 3.46 -3.76
CA ILE A 106 1.18 4.48 -4.60
C ILE A 106 2.51 4.87 -3.96
N ILE A 107 2.51 5.16 -2.65
CA ILE A 107 3.73 5.53 -1.91
C ILE A 107 4.79 4.43 -2.08
N ASP A 108 4.43 3.18 -1.88
CA ASP A 108 5.39 2.07 -2.00
C ASP A 108 5.98 1.99 -3.41
N SER A 109 5.11 2.02 -4.43
CA SER A 109 5.52 1.84 -5.83
C SER A 109 6.36 3.01 -6.36
N THR A 110 6.18 4.21 -5.79
CA THR A 110 6.91 5.42 -6.21
C THR A 110 8.21 5.62 -5.43
N PHE A 111 8.22 5.35 -4.12
CA PHE A 111 9.33 5.75 -3.26
C PHE A 111 10.20 4.59 -2.75
N TYR A 112 9.67 3.39 -2.57
CA TYR A 112 10.44 2.35 -1.88
C TYR A 112 11.65 1.87 -2.69
N GLY A 113 11.57 1.90 -4.01
CA GLY A 113 12.71 1.61 -4.90
C GLY A 113 13.82 2.67 -4.87
N VAL A 114 13.55 3.85 -4.30
CA VAL A 114 14.52 4.95 -4.15
C VAL A 114 15.04 5.02 -2.71
N ILE A 115 14.17 4.77 -1.73
CA ILE A 115 14.48 4.94 -0.30
C ILE A 115 15.20 3.72 0.29
N PHE A 116 14.90 2.51 -0.19
CA PHE A 116 15.45 1.28 0.37
C PHE A 116 16.40 0.59 -0.60
N SER A 117 17.44 -0.04 -0.06
CA SER A 117 18.21 -1.01 -0.83
C SER A 117 17.38 -2.25 -1.19
N ALA A 118 17.88 -3.04 -2.14
CA ALA A 118 17.32 -4.35 -2.42
C ALA A 118 17.29 -5.23 -1.16
N SER A 119 16.18 -5.94 -0.95
CA SER A 119 16.07 -7.00 0.06
C SER A 119 16.53 -8.31 -0.56
N THR A 120 17.39 -9.06 0.14
CA THR A 120 17.82 -10.39 -0.31
C THR A 120 17.62 -11.43 0.79
N PRO A 121 17.65 -12.73 0.46
CA PRO A 121 17.58 -13.79 1.47
C PRO A 121 18.74 -13.74 2.48
N PHE A 122 19.84 -13.05 2.14
CA PHE A 122 21.06 -13.00 2.95
C PHE A 122 21.36 -11.62 3.54
N LYS A 123 20.68 -10.56 3.09
CA LYS A 123 20.93 -9.18 3.52
C LYS A 123 19.61 -8.42 3.68
N LYS A 124 19.45 -7.80 4.85
CA LYS A 124 18.33 -6.89 5.14
C LYS A 124 18.49 -5.59 4.35
N ALA A 125 17.36 -4.93 4.05
CA ALA A 125 17.41 -3.64 3.39
C ALA A 125 17.92 -2.55 4.35
N VAL A 126 18.58 -1.54 3.79
CA VAL A 126 18.99 -0.32 4.50
C VAL A 126 18.25 0.88 3.93
N LEU A 127 18.04 1.89 4.77
CA LEU A 127 17.52 3.21 4.37
C LEU A 127 18.64 4.03 3.73
N PHE A 128 18.36 4.67 2.60
CA PHE A 128 19.26 5.58 1.88
C PHE A 128 20.65 4.97 1.64
N PRO A 129 20.74 3.85 0.89
CA PRO A 129 22.00 3.22 0.52
C PRO A 129 22.88 4.06 -0.40
#